data_AF-A0A5J4PFQ9-F1
#
_entry.id   AF-A0A5J4PFQ9-F1
#
_cell.length_a   1.000
_cell.length_b   1.000
_cell.length_c   1.000
_cell.angle_alpha   90.00
_cell.angle_beta   90.00
_cell.angle_gamma   90.00
#
_symmetry.space_group_name_H-M   'P 1'
#
loop_
_entity.id
_entity.type
_entity.pdbx_description
1 polymer ?
#
loop_
_entity_poly.entity_id
_entity_poly.type
_entity_poly.pdbx_seq_one_letter_code
_entity_poly.pdbx_strand_id
1 'polypeptide(L)'
;MTETVQIYCKNSNASQKFPVGFSLLEIYRDLNLHFPYPPISAKVNNCAAGLDFKVYRNKDVEFLDIRDASARRTYARSLCFVLYKAAIDIFPNGELLVEHPVSGGYFCRLLMGHLITPEDVRKIKNRMQEIIDANIPYQKVECHTSEAVEIFKERGMDDKVK
;
A
#
# COMPACT_ATOMS: atom_id res chain seq x y z
N MET A 1 -27.33 0.56 20.85
CA MET A 1 -26.81 1.92 20.57
C MET A 1 -25.38 1.73 20.09
N THR A 2 -25.08 2.04 18.83
CA THR A 2 -23.73 1.81 18.27
C THR A 2 -22.76 2.82 18.89
N GLU A 3 -21.67 2.33 19.47
CA GLU A 3 -20.63 3.19 20.03
C GLU A 3 -19.98 4.01 18.91
N THR A 4 -19.74 5.30 19.16
CA THR A 4 -19.20 6.23 18.16
C THR A 4 -17.92 6.89 18.64
N VAL A 5 -17.02 7.17 17.71
CA VAL A 5 -15.82 8.01 17.91
C VAL A 5 -15.97 9.33 17.17
N GLN A 6 -15.38 10.39 17.70
CA GLN A 6 -15.32 11.69 17.03
C GLN A 6 -14.05 11.79 16.19
N ILE A 7 -14.22 12.09 14.91
CA ILE A 7 -13.12 12.34 13.98
C ILE A 7 -13.14 13.81 13.59
N TYR A 8 -12.03 14.51 13.85
CA TYR A 8 -11.79 15.85 13.32
C TYR A 8 -11.08 15.73 11.97
N CYS A 9 -11.75 16.08 10.88
CA CYS A 9 -11.20 16.06 9.54
C CYS A 9 -10.53 17.40 9.22
N LYS A 10 -9.21 17.39 9.04
CA LYS A 10 -8.42 18.59 8.70
C LYS A 10 -8.74 19.13 7.31
N ASN A 11 -9.16 18.26 6.38
CA ASN A 11 -9.48 18.68 5.01
C ASN A 11 -10.76 19.52 4.92
N SER A 12 -11.73 19.30 5.81
CA SER A 12 -12.99 20.07 5.89
C SER A 12 -13.07 21.02 7.09
N ASN A 13 -12.07 20.97 7.98
CA ASN A 13 -12.04 21.71 9.24
C ASN A 13 -13.28 21.46 10.12
N ALA A 14 -13.77 20.21 10.14
CA ALA A 14 -15.01 19.83 10.83
C ALA A 14 -14.86 18.53 11.62
N SER A 15 -15.62 18.40 12.70
CA SER A 15 -15.72 17.14 13.47
C SER A 15 -17.02 16.42 13.15
N GLN A 16 -16.95 15.11 12.95
CA GLN A 16 -18.13 14.26 12.77
C GLN A 16 -17.96 12.93 13.54
N LYS A 17 -19.08 12.33 13.95
CA LYS A 17 -19.11 11.06 14.68
C LYS A 17 -19.29 9.90 13.71
N PHE A 18 -18.49 8.85 13.90
CA PHE A 18 -18.54 7.62 13.12
C PHE A 18 -18.59 6.41 14.05
N PRO A 19 -19.15 5.27 13.61
CA PRO A 19 -19.11 4.04 14.39
C PRO A 19 -17.68 3.62 14.75
N VAL A 20 -17.48 3.09 15.96
CA VAL A 20 -16.23 2.43 16.35
C VAL A 20 -15.91 1.31 15.36
N GLY A 21 -14.65 1.21 14.92
CA GLY A 21 -14.20 0.20 13.97
C GLY A 21 -14.45 0.57 12.50
N PHE A 22 -14.87 1.80 12.18
CA PHE A 22 -14.81 2.30 10.81
C PHE A 22 -13.35 2.42 10.34
N SER A 23 -13.11 2.10 9.08
CA SER A 23 -11.85 2.39 8.41
C SER A 23 -11.79 3.85 7.95
N LEU A 24 -10.59 4.36 7.69
CA LEU A 24 -10.45 5.68 7.08
C LEU A 24 -11.11 5.74 5.69
N LEU A 25 -11.13 4.65 4.92
CA LEU A 25 -11.83 4.58 3.64
C LEU A 25 -13.35 4.74 3.79
N GLU A 26 -13.94 4.10 4.80
CA GLU A 26 -15.37 4.23 5.12
C GLU A 26 -15.69 5.67 5.54
N ILE A 27 -14.87 6.24 6.43
CA ILE A 27 -15.02 7.64 6.87
C ILE A 27 -14.90 8.61 5.70
N TYR A 28 -13.93 8.40 4.80
CA TYR A 28 -13.75 9.26 3.62
C TYR A 28 -15.01 9.32 2.75
N ARG A 29 -15.64 8.16 2.50
CA ARG A 29 -16.85 8.06 1.67
C ARG A 29 -18.01 8.85 2.27
N ASP A 30 -18.13 8.86 3.60
CA ASP A 30 -19.21 9.56 4.30
C ASP A 30 -18.97 11.08 4.40
N LEU A 31 -17.71 11.51 4.44
CA LEU A 31 -17.35 12.93 4.56
C LEU A 31 -17.58 13.76 3.28
N ASN A 32 -17.86 13.11 2.13
CA ASN A 32 -18.09 13.77 0.83
C ASN A 32 -17.02 14.84 0.49
N LEU A 33 -15.75 14.52 0.78
CA LEU A 33 -14.64 15.44 0.54
C LEU A 33 -14.37 15.58 -0.96
N HIS A 34 -14.20 16.82 -1.41
CA HIS A 34 -13.89 17.12 -2.80
C HIS A 34 -12.37 17.14 -3.01
N PHE A 35 -11.85 16.08 -3.62
CA PHE A 35 -10.47 16.00 -4.08
C PHE A 35 -10.42 15.85 -5.60
N PRO A 36 -9.41 16.44 -6.27
CA PRO A 36 -9.20 16.23 -7.71
C PRO A 36 -8.75 14.79 -8.02
N TYR A 37 -8.21 14.07 -7.03
CA TYR A 37 -7.81 12.67 -7.16
C TYR A 37 -8.29 11.87 -5.95
N PRO A 38 -8.51 10.55 -6.08
CA PRO A 38 -8.88 9.70 -4.97
C PRO A 38 -7.83 9.74 -3.83
N PRO A 39 -8.25 9.52 -2.58
CA PRO A 39 -7.33 9.42 -1.46
C PRO A 39 -6.46 8.17 -1.64
N ILE A 40 -5.18 8.30 -1.31
CA ILE A 40 -4.21 7.20 -1.38
C ILE A 40 -3.85 6.75 0.03
N SER A 41 -3.74 7.70 0.96
CA SER A 41 -3.43 7.45 2.37
C SER A 41 -3.98 8.59 3.22
N ALA A 42 -3.73 8.52 4.52
CA ALA A 42 -4.11 9.56 5.45
C ALA A 42 -3.02 9.78 6.52
N LYS A 43 -3.14 10.87 7.28
CA LYS A 43 -2.47 11.03 8.57
C LYS A 43 -3.49 10.90 9.68
N VAL A 44 -3.18 10.08 10.67
CA VAL A 44 -3.94 9.94 11.92
C VAL A 44 -3.08 10.54 13.03
N ASN A 45 -3.52 11.64 13.64
CA ASN A 45 -2.74 12.40 14.61
C ASN A 45 -1.32 12.73 14.10
N ASN A 46 -1.22 13.19 12.84
CA ASN A 46 0.02 13.48 12.10
C ASN A 46 0.93 12.27 11.77
N CYS A 47 0.54 11.04 12.13
CA CYS A 47 1.25 9.81 11.74
C CYS A 47 0.65 9.22 10.45
N ALA A 48 1.48 8.77 9.51
CA ALA A 48 1.01 8.16 8.27
C ALA A 48 0.24 6.86 8.53
N ALA A 49 -0.89 6.69 7.84
CA ALA A 49 -1.76 5.52 7.95
C ALA A 49 -2.33 5.12 6.58
N GLY A 50 -2.56 3.82 6.39
CA GLY A 50 -3.31 3.27 5.26
C GLY A 50 -4.81 3.55 5.40
N LEU A 51 -5.55 3.48 4.30
CA LEU A 51 -6.99 3.74 4.30
C LEU A 51 -7.80 2.60 4.97
N ASP A 52 -7.21 1.42 5.11
CA ASP A 52 -7.72 0.28 5.86
C ASP A 52 -7.64 0.47 7.39
N PHE A 53 -6.91 1.48 7.87
CA PHE A 53 -6.75 1.77 9.30
C PHE A 53 -8.10 1.97 9.99
N LYS A 54 -8.33 1.21 11.06
CA LYS A 54 -9.57 1.19 11.83
C LYS A 54 -9.49 2.14 13.03
N VAL A 55 -10.50 2.98 13.22
CA VAL A 55 -10.56 3.95 14.33
C VAL A 55 -11.36 3.40 15.52
N TYR A 56 -10.76 3.44 16.70
CA TYR A 56 -11.38 2.98 17.96
C TYR A 56 -11.46 4.06 19.03
N ARG A 57 -10.89 5.24 18.76
CA ARG A 57 -10.86 6.40 19.66
C ARG A 57 -10.95 7.67 18.83
N ASN A 58 -11.18 8.80 19.47
CA ASN A 58 -11.18 10.10 18.81
C ASN A 58 -9.82 10.37 18.15
N LYS A 59 -9.83 10.92 16.93
CA LYS A 59 -8.64 11.17 16.12
C LYS A 59 -8.76 12.43 15.28
N ASP A 60 -7.61 13.03 14.99
CA ASP A 60 -7.44 13.98 13.92
C ASP A 60 -7.04 13.24 12.65
N VAL A 61 -7.78 13.45 11.56
CA VAL A 61 -7.55 12.78 10.28
C VAL A 61 -7.34 13.79 9.17
N GLU A 62 -6.30 13.57 8.37
CA GLU A 62 -6.03 14.32 7.14
C GLU A 62 -5.87 13.31 6.00
N PHE A 63 -6.80 13.33 5.04
CA PHE A 63 -6.72 12.54 3.82
C PHE A 63 -5.76 13.17 2.81
N LEU A 64 -5.00 12.32 2.13
CA LEU A 64 -3.94 12.70 1.22
C LEU A 64 -4.17 12.06 -0.14
N ASP A 65 -4.18 12.88 -1.19
CA ASP A 65 -4.20 12.42 -2.58
C ASP A 65 -2.78 12.50 -3.20
N ILE A 66 -2.64 12.15 -4.47
CA ILE A 66 -1.35 12.08 -5.17
C ILE A 66 -0.54 13.40 -5.17
N ARG A 67 -1.16 14.54 -4.83
CA ARG A 67 -0.46 15.83 -4.74
C ARG A 67 0.39 15.93 -3.47
N ASP A 68 0.15 15.11 -2.46
CA ASP A 68 0.97 15.02 -1.25
C ASP A 68 2.16 14.07 -1.43
N ALA A 69 3.33 14.47 -0.91
CA ALA A 69 4.57 13.68 -1.05
C ALA A 69 4.52 12.33 -0.30
N SER A 70 3.82 12.26 0.83
CA SER A 70 3.62 11.01 1.59
C SER A 70 2.70 10.04 0.85
N ALA A 71 1.63 10.57 0.25
CA ALA A 71 0.77 9.78 -0.62
C ALA A 71 1.50 9.28 -1.87
N ARG A 72 2.32 10.10 -2.54
CA ARG A 72 3.16 9.63 -3.67
C ARG A 72 4.08 8.48 -3.29
N ARG A 73 4.73 8.54 -2.11
CA ARG A 73 5.56 7.44 -1.61
C ARG A 73 4.74 6.17 -1.36
N THR A 74 3.52 6.32 -0.85
CA THR A 74 2.59 5.20 -0.63
C THR A 74 2.17 4.56 -1.95
N TYR A 75 1.83 5.37 -2.94
CA TYR A 75 1.51 4.92 -4.29
C TYR A 75 2.68 4.18 -4.95
N ALA A 76 3.88 4.76 -4.91
CA ALA A 76 5.09 4.14 -5.44
C ALA A 76 5.40 2.80 -4.76
N ARG A 77 5.26 2.71 -3.43
CA ARG A 77 5.42 1.43 -2.70
C ARG A 77 4.40 0.39 -3.13
N SER A 78 3.16 0.80 -3.37
CA SER A 78 2.10 -0.09 -3.87
C SER A 78 2.47 -0.63 -5.26
N LEU A 79 2.97 0.22 -6.16
CA LEU A 79 3.50 -0.21 -7.46
C LEU A 79 4.69 -1.16 -7.35
N CYS A 80 5.56 -1.00 -6.34
CA CYS A 80 6.65 -1.95 -6.10
C CYS A 80 6.13 -3.34 -5.71
N PHE A 81 5.05 -3.44 -4.92
CA PHE A 81 4.40 -4.72 -4.63
C PHE A 81 3.81 -5.36 -5.89
N VAL A 82 3.15 -4.57 -6.75
CA VAL A 82 2.64 -5.06 -8.04
C VAL A 82 3.78 -5.55 -8.93
N LEU A 83 4.87 -4.79 -9.03
CA LEU A 83 6.07 -5.18 -9.78
C LEU A 83 6.67 -6.48 -9.25
N TYR A 84 6.83 -6.61 -7.94
CA TYR A 84 7.36 -7.82 -7.31
C TYR A 84 6.48 -9.03 -7.61
N LYS A 85 5.17 -8.91 -7.42
CA LYS A 85 4.22 -9.98 -7.77
C LYS A 85 4.33 -10.35 -9.24
N ALA A 86 4.33 -9.37 -10.15
CA ALA A 86 4.43 -9.61 -11.58
C ALA A 86 5.75 -10.30 -11.97
N ALA A 87 6.87 -9.90 -11.37
CA ALA A 87 8.17 -10.50 -11.62
C ALA A 87 8.21 -11.96 -11.18
N ILE A 88 7.71 -12.28 -9.98
CA ILE A 88 7.67 -13.66 -9.46
C ILE A 88 6.65 -14.52 -10.24
N ASP A 89 5.52 -13.96 -10.66
CA ASP A 89 4.54 -14.69 -11.48
C ASP A 89 5.14 -15.13 -12.84
N ILE A 90 6.03 -14.31 -13.44
CA ILE A 90 6.70 -14.62 -14.72
C ILE A 90 7.98 -15.44 -14.52
N PHE A 91 8.73 -15.17 -13.46
CA PHE A 91 10.00 -15.80 -13.14
C PHE A 91 9.98 -16.33 -11.70
N PRO A 92 9.40 -17.53 -11.46
CA PRO A 92 9.18 -18.04 -10.10
C PRO A 92 10.44 -18.24 -9.26
N ASN A 93 11.57 -18.51 -9.91
CA ASN A 93 12.88 -18.69 -9.26
C ASN A 93 13.74 -17.42 -9.33
N GLY A 94 13.16 -16.32 -9.79
CA GLY A 94 13.84 -15.05 -9.99
C GLY A 94 13.85 -14.20 -8.74
N GLU A 95 14.82 -13.29 -8.65
CA GLU A 95 14.89 -12.30 -7.58
C GLU A 95 14.72 -10.88 -8.15
N LEU A 96 13.86 -10.09 -7.50
CA LEU A 96 13.69 -8.66 -7.79
C LEU A 96 14.19 -7.84 -6.60
N LEU A 97 15.20 -7.01 -6.86
CA LEU A 97 15.74 -6.06 -5.90
C LEU A 97 15.38 -4.64 -6.36
N VAL A 98 14.55 -3.95 -5.58
CA VAL A 98 14.27 -2.52 -5.77
C VAL A 98 15.38 -1.75 -5.07
N GLU A 99 16.25 -1.08 -5.83
CA GLU A 99 17.43 -0.40 -5.27
C GLU A 99 17.10 1.06 -4.92
N HIS A 100 17.59 2.02 -5.71
CA HIS A 100 17.49 3.44 -5.39
C HIS A 100 16.54 4.17 -6.35
N PRO A 101 15.88 5.26 -5.87
CA PRO A 101 15.10 6.12 -6.74
C PRO A 101 16.01 6.81 -7.76
N VAL A 102 15.61 6.82 -9.03
CA VAL A 102 16.35 7.43 -10.15
C VAL A 102 15.37 8.16 -11.05
N SER A 103 15.60 9.45 -11.30
CA SER A 103 14.85 10.26 -12.28
C SER A 103 13.32 10.16 -12.18
N GLY A 104 12.77 10.15 -10.97
CA GLY A 104 11.32 10.04 -10.74
C GLY A 104 10.76 8.62 -10.79
N GLY A 105 11.61 7.61 -10.97
CA GLY A 105 11.29 6.19 -10.88
C GLY A 105 12.19 5.45 -9.89
N TYR A 106 12.24 4.13 -10.01
CA TYR A 106 13.09 3.25 -9.21
C TYR A 106 13.94 2.39 -10.13
N PHE A 107 15.24 2.33 -9.85
CA PHE A 107 16.10 1.33 -10.49
C PHE A 107 15.90 -0.02 -9.79
N CYS A 108 15.65 -1.06 -10.57
CA CYS A 108 15.46 -2.41 -10.08
C CYS A 108 16.46 -3.35 -10.74
N ARG A 109 17.06 -4.24 -9.95
CA ARG A 109 17.88 -5.34 -10.43
C ARG A 109 17.04 -6.60 -10.47
N LEU A 110 17.01 -7.25 -11.63
CA LEU A 110 16.30 -8.51 -11.84
C LEU A 110 17.34 -9.61 -12.06
N LEU A 111 17.30 -10.64 -11.22
CA LEU A 111 18.17 -11.81 -11.29
C LEU A 111 17.31 -13.00 -11.72
N MET A 112 17.24 -13.24 -13.03
CA MET A 112 16.33 -14.22 -13.65
C MET A 112 17.06 -15.42 -14.26
N GLY A 113 18.33 -15.64 -13.89
CA GLY A 113 19.19 -16.69 -14.45
C GLY A 113 19.71 -16.41 -15.86
N HIS A 114 19.27 -15.33 -16.52
CA HIS A 114 19.76 -14.85 -17.80
C HIS A 114 19.81 -13.31 -17.83
N LEU A 115 20.41 -12.76 -18.88
CA LEU A 115 20.39 -11.31 -19.11
C LEU A 115 18.97 -10.86 -19.47
N ILE A 116 18.53 -9.78 -18.82
CA ILE A 116 17.20 -9.21 -19.05
C ILE A 116 17.11 -8.64 -20.46
N THR A 117 16.07 -9.04 -21.18
CA THR A 117 15.77 -8.55 -22.52
C THR A 117 14.61 -7.56 -22.49
N PRO A 118 14.43 -6.72 -23.53
CA PRO A 118 13.26 -5.86 -23.65
C PRO A 118 11.93 -6.63 -23.63
N GLU A 119 11.95 -7.88 -24.09
CA GLU A 119 10.78 -8.76 -24.10
C GLU A 119 10.37 -9.17 -22.68
N ASP A 120 11.33 -9.42 -21.80
CA ASP A 120 11.06 -9.73 -20.39
C ASP A 120 10.41 -8.54 -19.68
N VAL A 121 10.90 -7.32 -19.93
CA VAL A 121 10.32 -6.09 -19.41
C VAL A 121 8.87 -5.93 -19.90
N ARG A 122 8.59 -6.26 -21.16
CA ARG A 122 7.24 -6.21 -21.73
C ARG A 122 6.30 -7.22 -21.06
N LYS A 123 6.75 -8.46 -20.83
CA LYS A 123 5.98 -9.49 -20.11
C LYS A 123 5.64 -9.05 -18.69
N ILE A 124 6.63 -8.52 -17.95
CA ILE A 124 6.40 -8.01 -16.59
C ILE A 124 5.40 -6.86 -16.61
N LYS A 125 5.55 -5.90 -17.53
CA LYS A 125 4.61 -4.76 -17.66
C LYS A 125 3.17 -5.23 -17.92
N ASN A 126 2.99 -6.17 -18.84
CA ASN A 126 1.66 -6.73 -19.12
C ASN A 126 1.08 -7.42 -17.88
N ARG A 127 1.89 -8.22 -17.17
CA ARG A 127 1.45 -8.89 -15.95
C ARG A 127 1.11 -7.91 -14.83
N MET A 128 1.86 -6.82 -14.68
CA MET A 128 1.52 -5.74 -13.75
C MET A 128 0.14 -5.14 -14.06
N GLN A 129 -0.15 -4.89 -15.34
CA GLN A 129 -1.44 -4.35 -15.75
C GLN A 129 -2.59 -5.31 -15.43
N GLU A 130 -2.42 -6.61 -15.70
CA GLU A 130 -3.41 -7.64 -15.33
C GLU A 130 -3.71 -7.66 -13.82
N ILE A 131 -2.68 -7.51 -12.98
CA ILE A 131 -2.83 -7.46 -11.51
C ILE A 131 -3.61 -6.20 -11.10
N ILE A 132 -3.34 -5.06 -11.73
CA ILE A 132 -4.04 -3.79 -11.49
C ILE A 132 -5.50 -3.90 -11.91
N ASP A 133 -5.77 -4.42 -13.10
CA ASP A 133 -7.12 -4.58 -13.67
C ASP A 133 -7.96 -5.55 -12.84
N ALA A 134 -7.34 -6.58 -12.27
CA ALA A 134 -8.00 -7.51 -11.35
C ALA A 134 -8.41 -6.88 -10.01
N ASN A 135 -7.95 -5.66 -9.71
CA ASN A 135 -8.27 -4.91 -8.48
C ASN A 135 -8.10 -5.75 -7.20
N ILE A 136 -7.00 -6.49 -7.12
CA ILE A 136 -6.71 -7.38 -6.00
C ILE A 136 -6.48 -6.53 -4.73
N PRO A 137 -7.23 -6.75 -3.63
CA PRO A 137 -7.07 -5.96 -2.43
C PRO A 137 -5.74 -6.26 -1.73
N TYR A 138 -5.08 -5.20 -1.25
CA TYR A 138 -3.97 -5.37 -0.31
C TYR A 138 -4.51 -5.83 1.04
N GLN A 139 -3.94 -6.90 1.59
CA GLN A 139 -4.30 -7.42 2.90
C GLN A 139 -3.09 -7.31 3.84
N LYS A 140 -3.25 -6.50 4.88
CA LYS A 140 -2.28 -6.42 5.97
C LYS A 140 -2.59 -7.52 6.98
N VAL A 141 -1.57 -8.33 7.31
CA VAL A 141 -1.65 -9.33 8.38
C VAL A 141 -0.78 -8.84 9.54
N GLU A 142 -1.39 -8.65 10.70
CA GLU A 142 -0.69 -8.44 11.96
C GLU A 142 -0.64 -9.77 12.69
N CYS A 143 0.57 -10.26 12.98
CA CYS A 143 0.81 -11.56 13.58
C CYS A 143 2.01 -11.46 14.54
N HIS A 144 2.20 -12.49 15.37
CA HIS A 144 3.37 -12.54 16.24
C HIS A 144 4.64 -12.73 15.41
N THR A 145 5.78 -12.21 15.92
CA THR A 145 7.07 -12.34 15.24
C THR A 145 7.41 -13.81 14.92
N SER A 146 7.08 -14.75 15.81
CA SER A 146 7.27 -16.18 15.57
C SER A 146 6.47 -16.69 14.39
N GLU A 147 5.22 -16.24 14.21
CA GLU A 147 4.37 -16.63 13.08
C GLU A 147 4.88 -16.01 11.77
N ALA A 148 5.31 -14.74 11.80
CA ALA A 148 5.91 -14.07 10.65
C ALA A 148 7.19 -14.79 10.18
N VAL A 149 8.03 -15.24 11.12
CA VAL A 149 9.24 -16.02 10.83
C VAL A 149 8.91 -17.32 10.09
N GLU A 150 7.90 -18.07 10.55
CA GLU A 150 7.51 -19.32 9.87
C GLU A 150 6.96 -19.05 8.46
N ILE A 151 6.14 -18.00 8.27
CA ILE A 151 5.65 -17.59 6.94
C ILE A 151 6.82 -17.28 5.98
N PHE A 152 7.86 -16.60 6.45
CA PHE A 152 9.02 -16.29 5.60
C PHE A 152 9.89 -17.52 5.29
N LYS A 153 10.08 -18.43 6.25
CA LYS A 153 10.78 -19.71 6.01
C LYS A 153 10.06 -20.57 4.97
N GLU A 154 8.74 -20.73 5.08
CA GLU A 154 7.93 -21.50 4.13
C GLU A 154 8.03 -20.95 2.70
N ARG A 155 8.33 -19.65 2.56
CA ARG A 155 8.49 -18.97 1.28
C ARG A 155 9.95 -18.86 0.82
N GLY A 156 10.90 -19.45 1.55
CA GLY A 156 12.33 -19.39 1.23
C GLY A 156 12.95 -17.99 1.34
N MET A 157 12.36 -17.10 2.15
CA MET A 157 12.83 -15.72 2.34
C MET A 157 13.75 -15.62 3.57
N ASP A 158 14.89 -16.32 3.53
CA ASP A 158 15.80 -16.46 4.66
C ASP A 158 16.42 -15.14 5.15
N ASP A 159 16.48 -14.13 4.28
CA ASP A 159 16.91 -12.77 4.61
C ASP A 159 15.99 -12.07 5.63
N LYS A 160 14.71 -12.47 5.68
CA LYS A 160 13.68 -11.88 6.56
C LYS A 160 13.45 -12.65 7.86
N VAL A 161 14.14 -13.77 8.03
CA VAL A 161 14.04 -14.64 9.21
C VAL A 161 15.02 -14.24 10.31
N LYS A 162 16.09 -13.52 9.96
CA LYS A 162 17.20 -13.16 10.86
C LYS A 162 17.05 -11.78 11.49
#